data_AF-A0A1U8NYS9-F1
#
_entry.id   AF-A0A1U8NYS9-F1
#
_cell.length_a   1.000
_cell.length_b   1.000
_cell.length_c   1.000
_cell.angle_alpha   90.00
_cell.angle_beta   90.00
_cell.angle_gamma   90.00
#
_symmetry.space_group_name_H-M   'P 1'
#
loop_
_entity.id
_entity.type
_entity.pdbx_description
1 polymer ?
#
loop_
_entity_poly.entity_id
_entity_poly.type
_entity_poly.pdbx_seq_one_letter_code
_entity_poly.pdbx_strand_id
1 'polypeptide(L)'
;MGHLVFLKVSPWKKVLRFGLNGKLSPRFIGPYQIIKRVGIVAYQLELPLELNCIHDVFRISMLRRYRSDPSHIIPVEEIEVRPNMTFEEESVQILNRDVKVLRRKSIPLVKVLWWNHNMEEATWEPENAMHQQYLHLF
;
A
#
# COMPACT_ATOMS: atom_id res chain seq x y z
N MET A 1 -0.28 8.14 29.72
CA MET A 1 0.67 7.94 28.61
C MET A 1 0.20 6.73 27.81
N GLY A 2 -0.48 6.94 26.69
CA GLY A 2 -1.04 5.87 25.86
C GLY A 2 0.01 5.21 24.97
N HIS A 3 -0.15 3.92 24.71
CA HIS A 3 0.66 3.21 23.72
C HIS A 3 0.14 3.54 22.32
N LEU A 4 0.96 4.22 21.52
CA LEU A 4 0.68 4.48 20.11
C LEU A 4 1.17 3.32 19.24
N VAL A 5 0.37 2.96 18.24
CA VAL A 5 0.70 1.92 17.26
C VAL A 5 0.32 2.36 15.87
N PHE A 6 1.09 1.89 14.90
CA PHE A 6 0.75 1.97 13.50
C PHE A 6 -0.11 0.78 13.07
N LEU A 7 -1.09 1.05 12.22
CA LEU A 7 -1.91 0.02 11.60
C LEU A 7 -1.34 -0.38 10.25
N LYS A 8 -1.17 -1.68 10.03
CA LYS A 8 -0.70 -2.25 8.77
C LYS A 8 -1.83 -2.29 7.74
N VAL A 9 -1.58 -1.70 6.57
CA VAL A 9 -2.45 -1.75 5.39
C VAL A 9 -1.73 -2.39 4.21
N SER A 10 -2.47 -3.03 3.32
CA SER A 10 -1.91 -3.69 2.14
C SER A 10 -2.23 -2.89 0.88
N PRO A 11 -1.23 -2.34 0.19
CA PRO A 11 -1.47 -1.77 -1.13
C PRO A 11 -1.93 -2.85 -2.12
N TRP A 12 -2.84 -2.47 -3.00
CA TRP A 12 -3.18 -3.26 -4.17
C TRP A 12 -2.94 -2.46 -5.46
N LYS A 13 -2.46 -3.13 -6.50
CA LYS A 13 -2.36 -2.53 -7.84
C LYS A 13 -3.60 -2.91 -8.63
N LYS A 14 -4.09 -2.00 -9.47
CA LYS A 14 -5.04 -2.34 -10.54
C LYS A 14 -4.41 -3.32 -11.56
N VAL A 15 -3.07 -3.29 -11.72
CA VAL A 15 -2.36 -4.08 -12.73
C VAL A 15 -2.18 -5.53 -12.28
N LEU A 16 -2.73 -6.43 -13.08
CA LEU A 16 -2.52 -7.87 -12.92
C LEU A 16 -1.21 -8.28 -13.58
N ARG A 17 -0.32 -8.90 -12.81
CA ARG A 17 0.92 -9.52 -13.31
C ARG A 17 0.75 -11.02 -13.23
N PHE A 18 0.71 -11.70 -14.38
CA PHE A 18 0.49 -13.16 -14.45
C PHE A 18 -0.82 -13.65 -13.80
N GLY A 19 -1.89 -12.83 -13.86
CA GLY A 19 -3.19 -13.18 -13.26
C GLY A 19 -3.24 -13.05 -11.73
N LEU A 20 -2.18 -12.55 -11.11
CA LEU A 20 -2.14 -12.19 -9.69
C LEU A 20 -2.00 -10.67 -9.55
N ASN A 21 -2.65 -10.11 -8.53
CA ASN A 21 -2.42 -8.72 -8.15
C ASN A 21 -0.94 -8.57 -7.75
N GLY A 22 -0.23 -7.63 -8.37
CA GLY A 22 1.15 -7.33 -7.99
C GLY A 22 1.17 -6.73 -6.58
N LYS A 23 1.57 -7.50 -5.56
CA LYS A 23 1.59 -7.05 -4.17
C LYS A 23 2.79 -6.11 -3.94
N LEU A 24 2.51 -4.88 -3.48
CA LEU A 24 3.53 -3.95 -3.01
C LEU A 24 3.84 -4.19 -1.53
N SER A 25 4.90 -3.57 -1.02
CA SER A 25 5.29 -3.66 0.39
C SER A 25 4.15 -3.13 1.28
N PRO A 26 3.74 -3.87 2.34
CA PRO A 26 2.72 -3.36 3.26
C PRO A 26 3.11 -2.02 3.85
N ARG A 27 2.13 -1.12 4.01
CA ARG A 27 2.33 0.21 4.56
C ARG A 27 1.73 0.32 5.96
N PHE A 28 2.14 1.37 6.66
CA PHE A 28 1.72 1.65 8.01
C PHE A 28 1.11 3.05 8.04
N ILE A 29 -0.12 3.14 8.54
CA ILE A 29 -0.84 4.40 8.67
C ILE A 29 -0.98 4.77 10.15
N GLY A 30 -0.90 6.07 10.42
CA GLY A 30 -1.22 6.75 11.68
C GLY A 30 -0.53 6.25 12.95
N PRO A 31 -0.14 7.10 13.90
CA PRO A 31 -0.13 6.67 15.28
C PRO A 31 -1.58 6.63 15.80
N TYR A 32 -2.14 5.45 16.03
CA TYR A 32 -3.41 5.29 16.74
C TYR A 32 -3.17 4.91 18.18
N GLN A 33 -4.02 5.44 19.05
CA GLN A 33 -3.98 5.11 20.46
C GLN A 33 -4.65 3.76 20.72
N ILE A 34 -4.00 2.89 21.49
CA ILE A 34 -4.65 1.68 22.01
C ILE A 34 -5.62 2.11 23.12
N ILE A 35 -6.92 1.85 22.91
CA ILE A 35 -7.97 2.06 23.92
C ILE A 35 -7.87 0.95 24.98
N LYS A 36 -7.89 -0.31 24.53
CA LYS A 36 -7.82 -1.48 25.42
C LYS A 36 -7.33 -2.73 24.70
N ARG A 37 -6.91 -3.72 25.47
CA ARG A 37 -6.61 -5.07 24.96
C ARG A 37 -7.89 -5.89 24.85
N VAL A 38 -8.11 -6.53 23.71
CA VAL A 38 -9.25 -7.42 23.46
C VAL A 38 -8.73 -8.85 23.32
N GLY A 39 -8.91 -9.64 24.37
CA GLY A 39 -8.39 -11.00 24.44
C GLY A 39 -6.85 -11.07 24.43
N ILE A 40 -6.31 -12.21 24.01
CA ILE A 40 -4.85 -12.46 24.09
C ILE A 40 -4.12 -11.80 22.90
N VAL A 41 -4.76 -11.72 21.73
CA VAL A 41 -4.08 -11.44 20.46
C VAL A 41 -4.62 -10.21 19.71
N ALA A 42 -5.44 -9.37 20.35
CA ALA A 42 -5.98 -8.17 19.70
C ALA A 42 -6.00 -6.94 20.62
N TYR A 43 -6.01 -5.77 19.99
CA TYR A 43 -6.16 -4.46 20.63
C TYR A 43 -7.27 -3.69 19.94
N GLN A 44 -8.04 -2.93 20.72
CA GLN A 44 -8.97 -1.93 20.21
C GLN A 44 -8.21 -0.61 20.08
N LEU A 45 -8.32 0.05 18.92
CA LEU A 45 -7.69 1.32 18.61
C LEU A 45 -8.72 2.46 18.59
N GLU A 46 -8.26 3.65 18.89
CA GLU A 46 -8.99 4.88 18.63
C GLU A 46 -8.77 5.28 17.17
N LEU A 47 -9.72 4.90 16.32
CA LEU A 47 -9.71 5.24 14.89
C LEU A 47 -10.42 6.58 14.65
N PRO A 48 -9.95 7.38 13.69
CA PRO A 48 -10.60 8.63 13.33
C PRO A 48 -11.83 8.35 12.45
N LEU A 49 -12.71 9.33 12.28
CA LEU A 49 -14.03 9.16 11.65
C LEU A 49 -13.93 8.70 10.18
N GLU A 50 -12.83 9.04 9.51
CA GLU A 50 -12.53 8.63 8.12
C GLU A 50 -12.39 7.12 7.99
N LEU A 51 -12.01 6.42 9.07
CA LEU A 51 -11.85 4.96 9.12
C LEU A 51 -12.99 4.25 9.86
N ASN A 52 -14.12 4.92 10.11
CA ASN A 52 -15.26 4.33 10.82
C ASN A 52 -15.90 3.13 10.08
N CYS A 53 -15.59 2.95 8.79
CA CYS A 53 -16.00 1.77 8.03
C CYS A 53 -15.17 0.51 8.36
N ILE A 54 -14.06 0.66 9.10
CA ILE A 54 -13.16 -0.41 9.52
C ILE A 54 -13.45 -0.73 10.99
N HIS A 55 -13.48 -2.03 11.33
CA HIS A 55 -13.55 -2.44 12.72
C HIS A 55 -12.33 -1.95 13.50
N ASP A 56 -12.56 -1.42 14.69
CA ASP A 56 -11.55 -0.82 15.56
C ASP A 56 -10.71 -1.85 16.34
N VAL A 57 -11.02 -3.15 16.23
CA VAL A 57 -10.29 -4.25 16.88
C VAL A 57 -9.37 -4.95 15.90
N PHE A 58 -8.06 -4.89 16.17
CA PHE A 58 -7.03 -5.45 15.31
C PHE A 58 -6.16 -6.48 16.00
N ARG A 59 -5.76 -7.52 15.24
CA ARG A 59 -4.79 -8.52 15.72
C ARG A 59 -3.40 -7.88 15.85
N ILE A 60 -2.62 -8.29 16.87
CA ILE A 60 -1.28 -7.78 17.15
C ILE A 60 -0.34 -7.82 15.93
N SER A 61 -0.48 -8.82 15.05
CA SER A 61 0.32 -8.95 13.82
C SER A 61 0.08 -7.84 12.79
N MET A 62 -1.01 -7.09 12.92
CA MET A 62 -1.34 -5.94 12.08
C MET A 62 -0.85 -4.63 12.68
N LEU A 63 -0.28 -4.67 13.89
CA LEU A 63 0.13 -3.48 14.62
C LEU A 63 1.65 -3.42 14.70
N ARG A 64 2.21 -2.23 14.47
CA ARG A 64 3.63 -1.96 14.69
C ARG A 64 3.74 -0.89 15.76
N ARG A 65 4.53 -1.15 16.81
CA ARG A 65 4.74 -0.17 17.88
C ARG A 65 5.27 1.13 17.29
N TYR A 66 4.65 2.25 17.64
CA TYR A 66 5.13 3.57 17.22
C TYR A 66 6.54 3.80 17.77
N ARG A 67 7.47 4.14 16.89
CA ARG A 67 8.78 4.69 17.19
C ARG A 67 8.87 5.96 16.36
N SER A 68 9.35 7.06 16.95
CA SER A 68 9.48 8.36 16.30
C SER A 68 10.46 8.26 15.12
N ASP A 69 9.97 7.79 13.98
CA ASP A 69 10.66 7.73 12.70
C ASP A 69 9.72 8.34 11.65
N PRO A 70 9.99 9.58 11.21
CA PRO A 70 9.14 10.30 10.26
C PRO A 70 9.06 9.64 8.87
N SER A 71 10.01 8.77 8.52
CA SER A 71 10.16 8.27 7.14
C SER A 71 9.08 7.27 6.68
N HIS A 72 8.23 6.80 7.60
CA HIS A 72 7.24 5.76 7.31
C HIS A 72 5.77 6.20 7.51
N ILE A 73 5.53 7.48 7.81
CA ILE A 73 4.20 7.98 8.13
C ILE A 73 3.51 8.39 6.84
N ILE A 74 2.48 7.63 6.46
CA ILE A 74 1.57 8.06 5.41
C ILE A 74 0.32 8.67 6.08
N PRO A 75 -0.03 9.93 5.78
CA PRO A 75 -1.28 10.52 6.25
C PRO A 75 -2.48 9.72 5.74
N VAL A 76 -3.44 9.46 6.62
CA VAL A 76 -4.70 8.76 6.26
C VAL A 76 -5.52 9.60 5.29
N GLU A 77 -5.46 10.92 5.43
CA GLU A 77 -6.16 11.91 4.59
C GLU A 77 -5.81 11.76 3.09
N GLU A 78 -4.66 11.19 2.77
CA GLU A 78 -4.20 10.99 1.39
C GLU A 78 -4.58 9.60 0.83
N ILE A 79 -5.10 8.68 1.65
CA ILE A 79 -5.36 7.29 1.24
C ILE A 79 -6.77 6.83 1.64
N GLU A 80 -7.59 6.51 0.65
CA GLU A 80 -8.87 5.82 0.85
C GLU A 80 -8.64 4.34 1.21
N VAL A 81 -8.62 4.04 2.51
CA VAL A 81 -8.51 2.66 3.00
C VAL A 81 -9.88 1.99 3.01
N ARG A 82 -10.00 0.89 2.28
CA ARG A 82 -11.22 0.07 2.23
C ARG A 82 -11.38 -0.79 3.49
N PRO A 83 -12.60 -1.29 3.80
CA PRO A 83 -12.86 -2.13 4.97
C PRO A 83 -12.00 -3.40 5.08
N ASN A 84 -11.53 -3.93 3.94
CA ASN A 84 -10.62 -5.07 3.88
C ASN A 84 -9.14 -4.69 4.13
N MET A 85 -8.86 -3.47 4.63
CA MET A 85 -7.53 -2.95 4.94
C MET A 85 -6.61 -2.90 3.70
N THR A 86 -7.22 -2.73 2.52
CA THR A 86 -6.52 -2.46 1.26
C THR A 86 -6.77 -1.03 0.82
N PHE A 87 -5.82 -0.45 0.10
CA PHE A 87 -5.98 0.85 -0.52
C PHE A 87 -5.44 0.81 -1.94
N GLU A 88 -6.05 1.61 -2.82
CA GLU A 88 -5.62 1.72 -4.20
C GLU A 88 -4.35 2.54 -4.34
N GLU A 89 -3.34 1.94 -4.96
CA GLU A 89 -2.09 2.61 -5.23
C GLU A 89 -2.19 3.33 -6.58
N GLU A 90 -2.05 4.65 -6.56
CA GLU A 90 -1.95 5.43 -7.79
C GLU A 90 -0.51 5.41 -8.33
N SER A 91 -0.37 5.34 -9.65
CA SER A 91 0.92 5.45 -10.32
C SER A 91 1.27 6.92 -10.54
N VAL A 92 2.48 7.34 -10.16
CA VAL A 92 2.92 8.74 -10.29
C VAL A 92 3.56 8.99 -11.65
N GLN A 93 4.50 8.14 -12.03
CA GLN A 93 5.36 8.41 -13.19
C GLN A 93 6.02 7.14 -13.73
N ILE A 94 6.26 7.12 -15.04
CA ILE A 94 7.15 6.15 -15.68
C ILE A 94 8.59 6.66 -15.56
N LEU A 95 9.43 5.92 -14.85
CA LEU A 95 10.84 6.25 -14.62
C LEU A 95 11.75 5.75 -15.75
N ASN A 96 11.41 4.61 -16.37
CA ASN A 96 12.23 3.99 -17.41
C ASN A 96 11.40 3.04 -18.29
N ARG A 97 11.92 2.66 -19.46
CA ARG A 97 11.35 1.65 -20.35
C ARG A 97 12.42 0.62 -20.70
N ASP A 98 12.03 -0.63 -20.82
CA ASP A 98 12.91 -1.73 -21.21
C ASP A 98 12.12 -2.81 -21.96
N VAL A 99 12.80 -3.67 -22.72
CA VAL A 99 12.16 -4.75 -23.46
C VAL A 99 12.71 -6.08 -22.97
N LYS A 100 11.84 -6.87 -22.32
CA LYS A 100 12.19 -8.23 -21.93
C LYS A 100 12.07 -9.16 -23.12
N VAL A 101 13.20 -9.58 -23.67
CA VAL A 101 13.27 -10.58 -24.75
C VAL A 101 13.17 -11.98 -24.15
N LEU A 102 12.16 -12.73 -24.55
CA LEU A 102 11.98 -14.16 -24.28
C LEU A 102 12.26 -14.95 -25.56
N ARG A 103 12.39 -16.29 -25.44
CA ARG A 103 12.69 -17.19 -26.58
C ARG A 103 11.80 -17.02 -27.82
N ARG A 104 10.55 -16.56 -27.67
CA ARG A 104 9.58 -16.42 -28.76
C ARG A 104 8.90 -15.05 -28.85
N LYS A 105 9.15 -14.14 -27.91
CA LYS A 105 8.46 -12.85 -27.85
C LYS A 105 9.28 -11.81 -27.12
N SER A 106 9.17 -10.56 -27.54
CA SER A 106 9.57 -9.39 -26.79
C SER A 106 8.37 -8.85 -26.01
N ILE A 107 8.57 -8.48 -24.75
CA ILE A 107 7.56 -7.84 -23.91
C ILE A 107 8.09 -6.47 -23.50
N PRO A 108 7.50 -5.37 -24.00
CA PRO A 108 7.80 -4.04 -23.51
C PRO A 108 7.37 -3.88 -22.05
N LEU A 109 8.27 -3.34 -21.23
CA LEU A 109 8.09 -3.09 -19.81
C LEU A 109 8.37 -1.62 -19.52
N VAL A 110 7.62 -1.06 -18.57
CA VAL A 110 7.84 0.28 -18.02
C VAL A 110 8.13 0.17 -16.53
N LYS A 111 9.11 0.94 -16.04
CA LYS A 111 9.41 1.05 -14.61
C LYS A 111 8.52 2.14 -14.03
N VAL A 112 7.59 1.75 -13.16
CA VAL A 112 6.54 2.62 -12.64
C VAL A 112 6.87 3.01 -11.20
N LEU A 113 6.91 4.31 -10.94
CA LEU A 113 6.88 4.88 -9.59
C LEU A 113 5.44 4.94 -9.10
N TRP A 114 5.20 4.40 -7.92
CA TRP A 114 3.89 4.43 -7.26
C TRP A 114 3.82 5.56 -6.24
N TRP A 115 2.62 6.05 -5.96
CA TRP A 115 2.40 7.10 -4.97
C TRP A 115 2.95 6.63 -3.62
N ASN A 116 3.58 7.53 -2.86
CA ASN A 116 4.21 7.20 -1.57
C ASN A 116 5.29 6.08 -1.61
N HIS A 117 5.83 5.76 -2.78
CA HIS A 117 6.96 4.85 -2.96
C HIS A 117 8.25 5.60 -3.29
N ASN A 118 9.37 5.10 -2.80
CA ASN A 118 10.69 5.58 -3.22
C ASN A 118 11.04 5.05 -4.62
N MET A 119 11.96 5.72 -5.32
CA MET A 119 12.46 5.28 -6.64
C MET A 119 13.05 3.86 -6.62
N GLU A 120 13.56 3.42 -5.47
CA GLU A 120 14.09 2.06 -5.26
C GLU A 120 12.98 1.00 -5.23
N GLU A 121 11.78 1.37 -4.79
CA GLU A 121 10.61 0.48 -4.69
C GLU A 121 9.77 0.44 -5.99
N ALA A 122 10.18 1.21 -7.00
CA ALA A 122 9.53 1.23 -8.30
C ALA A 122 9.62 -0.14 -9.01
N THR A 123 8.52 -0.54 -9.65
CA THR A 123 8.38 -1.89 -10.21
C THR A 123 8.28 -1.89 -11.73
N TRP A 124 8.76 -2.96 -12.36
CA TRP A 124 8.60 -3.17 -13.81
C TRP A 124 7.24 -3.79 -14.14
N GLU A 125 6.41 -3.07 -14.90
CA GLU A 125 5.10 -3.54 -15.35
C GLU A 125 5.00 -3.63 -16.87
N PRO A 126 4.17 -4.54 -17.42
CA PRO A 126 3.92 -4.60 -18.87
C PRO A 126 3.35 -3.28 -19.40
N GLU A 127 3.97 -2.73 -20.44
CA GLU A 127 3.58 -1.43 -21.01
C GLU A 127 2.13 -1.42 -21.49
N ASN A 128 1.67 -2.51 -22.09
CA ASN A 128 0.29 -2.67 -22.55
C ASN A 128 -0.74 -2.63 -21.41
N ALA A 129 -0.42 -3.23 -20.25
CA ALA A 129 -1.31 -3.22 -19.09
C ALA A 129 -1.37 -1.83 -18.46
N MET A 130 -0.23 -1.14 -18.40
CA MET A 130 -0.17 0.24 -17.93
C MET A 130 -0.94 1.19 -18.84
N HIS A 131 -0.85 1.03 -20.17
CA HIS A 131 -1.65 1.81 -21.12
C HIS A 131 -3.16 1.64 -20.92
N GLN A 132 -3.63 0.41 -20.63
CA GLN A 132 -5.05 0.14 -20.46
C GLN A 132 -5.62 0.73 -19.17
N GLN A 133 -4.84 0.78 -18.10
CA GLN A 133 -5.32 1.16 -16.77
C GLN A 133 -4.94 2.59 -16.36
N TYR A 134 -3.83 3.10 -16.88
CA TYR A 134 -3.25 4.39 -16.53
C TYR A 134 -2.88 5.17 -17.79
N LEU A 135 -3.90 5.44 -18.61
CA LEU A 135 -3.74 6.13 -19.89
C LEU A 135 -3.10 7.52 -19.75
N HIS A 136 -3.26 8.16 -18.59
CA HIS A 136 -2.69 9.48 -18.28
C HIS A 136 -1.15 9.48 -18.12
N LEU A 137 -0.51 8.32 -18.02
CA LEU A 137 0.95 8.21 -17.88
C LEU A 137 1.71 8.17 -19.22
N PHE A 138 0.99 8.09 -20.34
CA PHE A 138 1.54 7.92 -21.69
C PHE A 138 1.10 9.05 -22.61
#